data_AF-A0A8H7F050-F1
#
_entry.id   AF-A0A8H7F050-F1
#
_cell.length_a   1.000
_cell.length_b   1.000
_cell.length_c   1.000
_cell.angle_alpha   90.00
_cell.angle_beta   90.00
_cell.angle_gamma   90.00
#
_symmetry.space_group_name_H-M   'P 1'
#
loop_
_entity.id
_entity.type
_entity.pdbx_description
1 polymer ?
#
loop_
_entity_poly.entity_id
_entity_poly.type
_entity_poly.pdbx_seq_one_letter_code
_entity_poly.pdbx_strand_id
1 'polypeptide(L)'
;MDTSQLFLPCDHCAEVFSTGPALYEHIALCKPIVEAVYPNQEIHISRDAEGRLACYCDHAHCERYYMAETDLLVHIKNDQGNYIGPQPGDESESIVLVPSSMSSELAPVTPKAEVVEETAPTNSAEPDTLPIHVGDNAPGSHAYLSSIGLHYEKAHLLLICAACGIALNTEHGLSHVRTFHPVFRPNITKEYYYHAVSGLELERALPDISRMHNKAPLAGLPVYDDGLACPWCQKVFRTTGAMDYHHRVEHPRKIKPTQYEVVYTQQLDHQKHKSYFRVCPPLPRLTANATKTKWLDEQEAFVAKAIAVNPHKFNDVREVNDFLRLTKWPEYIQDYSPAVLHQLVQLPTNGTLDWLKKAVEYKFLNDLTLIEETPLLILQRLNTSDPAKG
;
A
#
# COMPACT_ATOMS: atom_id res chain seq x y z
N MET A 1 23.46 -4.03 38.78
CA MET A 1 23.27 -3.77 37.34
C MET A 1 21.88 -4.27 37.04
N ASP A 2 20.92 -3.36 37.01
CA ASP A 2 19.51 -3.68 36.87
C ASP A 2 19.16 -3.60 35.39
N THR A 3 18.98 -4.76 34.76
CA THR A 3 18.56 -4.85 33.36
C THR A 3 17.03 -4.81 33.33
N SER A 4 16.46 -3.60 33.28
CA SER A 4 15.04 -3.41 32.99
C SER A 4 14.75 -3.99 31.60
N GLN A 5 14.15 -5.18 31.55
CA GLN A 5 13.64 -5.75 30.30
C GLN A 5 12.50 -4.87 29.80
N LEU A 6 12.67 -4.29 28.61
CA LEU A 6 11.63 -3.54 27.91
C LEU A 6 10.58 -4.54 27.41
N PHE A 7 9.41 -4.55 28.04
CA PHE A 7 8.23 -5.25 27.55
C PHE A 7 7.53 -4.40 26.48
N LEU A 8 7.14 -5.04 25.38
CA LEU A 8 6.48 -4.42 24.23
C LEU A 8 5.00 -4.86 24.23
N PRO A 9 4.03 -3.98 24.54
CA PRO A 9 2.61 -4.34 24.51
C PRO A 9 2.09 -4.40 23.07
N CYS A 10 1.14 -5.31 22.82
CA CYS A 10 0.38 -5.35 21.58
C CYS A 10 -0.79 -4.36 21.61
N ASP A 11 -0.87 -3.47 20.63
CA ASP A 11 -1.96 -2.48 20.52
C ASP A 11 -3.33 -3.11 20.21
N HIS A 12 -3.38 -4.39 19.81
CA HIS A 12 -4.62 -5.09 19.46
C HIS A 12 -5.28 -5.77 20.67
N CYS A 13 -4.51 -6.29 21.64
CA CYS A 13 -5.05 -7.08 22.75
C CYS A 13 -4.40 -6.82 24.12
N ALA A 14 -3.47 -5.86 24.21
CA ALA A 14 -2.69 -5.51 25.40
C ALA A 14 -1.76 -6.62 25.95
N GLU A 15 -1.56 -7.74 25.23
CA GLU A 15 -0.57 -8.75 25.61
C GLU A 15 0.87 -8.21 25.49
N VAL A 16 1.75 -8.57 26.44
CA VAL A 16 3.10 -8.02 26.54
C VAL A 16 4.17 -9.03 26.10
N PHE A 17 5.09 -8.58 25.25
CA PHE A 17 6.13 -9.41 24.65
C PHE A 17 7.53 -8.96 25.08
N SER A 18 8.43 -9.91 25.29
CA SER A 18 9.82 -9.65 25.68
C SER A 18 10.73 -9.28 24.50
N THR A 19 10.29 -9.50 23.26
CA THR A 19 11.06 -9.20 22.05
C THR A 19 10.16 -8.70 20.91
N GLY A 20 10.72 -7.83 20.06
CA GLY A 20 10.01 -7.30 18.88
C GLY A 20 9.55 -8.38 17.88
N PRO A 21 10.37 -9.38 17.52
CA PRO A 21 9.94 -10.45 16.62
C PRO A 21 8.70 -11.22 17.12
N ALA A 22 8.63 -11.52 18.41
CA ALA A 22 7.46 -12.19 19.01
C ALA A 22 6.20 -11.31 18.93
N LEU A 23 6.33 -10.00 19.17
CA LEU A 23 5.25 -9.05 18.97
C LEU A 23 4.79 -9.00 17.50
N TYR A 24 5.70 -8.99 16.53
CA TYR A 24 5.36 -8.96 15.10
C TYR A 24 4.62 -10.22 14.64
N GLU A 25 5.07 -11.40 15.07
CA GLU A 25 4.40 -12.67 14.78
C GLU A 25 3.00 -12.70 15.40
N HIS A 26 2.87 -12.21 16.63
CA HIS A 26 1.57 -12.06 17.30
C HIS A 26 0.64 -11.08 16.56
N ILE A 27 1.10 -9.86 16.20
CA ILE A 27 0.28 -8.86 15.50
C ILE A 27 -0.30 -9.40 14.19
N ALA A 28 0.44 -10.28 13.48
CA ALA A 28 -0.03 -10.89 12.23
C ALA A 28 -1.27 -11.80 12.42
N LEU A 29 -1.47 -12.32 13.62
CA LEU A 29 -2.58 -13.21 13.98
C LEU A 29 -3.56 -12.59 14.98
N CYS A 30 -3.17 -11.49 15.62
CA CYS A 30 -3.92 -10.86 16.68
C CYS A 30 -5.08 -10.04 16.15
N LYS A 31 -6.30 -10.42 16.54
CA LYS A 31 -7.52 -9.70 16.20
C LYS A 31 -7.65 -8.47 17.10
N PRO A 32 -7.85 -7.26 16.53
CA PRO A 32 -8.11 -6.06 17.33
C PRO A 32 -9.30 -6.27 18.27
N ILE A 33 -9.09 -5.96 19.54
CA ILE A 33 -10.09 -5.95 20.60
C ILE A 33 -10.54 -4.49 20.79
N VAL A 34 -11.84 -4.30 20.93
CA VAL A 34 -12.47 -3.03 21.29
C VAL A 34 -12.99 -3.13 22.72
N GLU A 35 -12.52 -2.24 23.59
CA GLU A 35 -13.08 -2.08 24.93
C GLU A 35 -14.41 -1.33 24.83
N ALA A 36 -15.49 -1.96 25.30
CA ALA A 36 -16.83 -1.43 25.25
C ALA A 36 -17.44 -1.37 26.65
N VAL A 37 -17.86 -0.18 27.07
CA VAL A 37 -18.47 0.06 28.38
C VAL A 37 -19.98 0.11 28.24
N TYR A 38 -20.65 -0.96 28.69
CA TYR A 38 -22.10 -1.02 28.84
C TYR A 38 -22.50 -0.51 30.24
N PRO A 39 -23.76 -0.11 30.47
CA PRO A 39 -24.20 0.40 31.76
C PRO A 39 -23.96 -0.57 32.94
N ASN A 40 -24.01 -1.88 32.68
CA ASN A 40 -23.90 -2.92 33.69
C ASN A 40 -22.50 -3.55 33.78
N GLN A 41 -21.65 -3.41 32.77
CA GLN A 41 -20.32 -4.03 32.74
C GLN A 41 -19.43 -3.49 31.61
N GLU A 42 -18.14 -3.70 31.78
CA GLU A 42 -17.13 -3.49 30.74
C GLU A 42 -16.81 -4.83 30.07
N ILE A 43 -16.71 -4.82 28.73
CA ILE A 43 -16.41 -6.02 27.95
C ILE A 43 -15.38 -5.73 26.86
N HIS A 44 -14.75 -6.79 26.39
CA HIS A 44 -13.81 -6.77 25.29
C HIS A 44 -14.45 -7.45 24.06
N ILE A 45 -14.67 -6.70 22.98
CA ILE A 45 -15.28 -7.20 21.75
C ILE A 45 -14.19 -7.39 20.70
N SER A 46 -14.02 -8.62 20.19
CA SER A 46 -13.14 -8.89 19.06
C SER A 46 -13.88 -8.81 17.73
N ARG A 47 -13.15 -8.52 16.65
CA ARG A 47 -13.69 -8.59 15.29
C ARG A 47 -13.94 -10.04 14.86
N ASP A 48 -15.06 -10.27 14.17
CA ASP A 48 -15.36 -11.56 13.56
C ASP A 48 -14.45 -11.87 12.35
N ALA A 49 -14.63 -13.02 11.71
CA ALA A 49 -13.85 -13.44 10.54
C ALA A 49 -14.00 -12.50 9.33
N GLU A 50 -15.07 -11.71 9.29
CA GLU A 50 -15.39 -10.74 8.24
C GLU A 50 -14.98 -9.31 8.65
N GLY A 51 -14.32 -9.16 9.81
CA GLY A 51 -13.81 -7.90 10.32
C GLY A 51 -14.87 -7.03 10.99
N ARG A 52 -16.05 -7.54 11.33
CA ARG A 52 -17.14 -6.77 11.97
C ARG A 52 -17.10 -6.89 13.49
N LEU A 53 -17.61 -5.87 14.17
CA LEU A 53 -17.78 -5.85 15.63
C LEU A 53 -19.24 -6.09 15.98
N ALA A 54 -19.52 -7.07 16.84
CA ALA A 54 -20.89 -7.37 17.27
C ALA A 54 -21.32 -6.49 18.46
N CYS A 55 -22.53 -5.93 18.41
CA CYS A 55 -23.17 -5.31 19.57
C CYS A 55 -24.06 -6.33 20.29
N TYR A 56 -23.96 -6.33 21.62
CA TYR A 56 -24.71 -7.21 22.50
C TYR A 56 -25.61 -6.42 23.47
N CYS A 57 -26.24 -5.33 23.03
CA CYS A 57 -27.21 -4.62 23.87
C CYS A 57 -28.61 -5.28 23.81
N ASP A 58 -29.44 -5.03 24.83
CA ASP A 58 -30.83 -5.49 24.93
C ASP A 58 -31.85 -4.65 24.13
N HIS A 59 -31.40 -3.70 23.31
CA HIS A 59 -32.29 -2.75 22.63
C HIS A 59 -33.03 -3.37 21.43
N ALA A 60 -34.34 -3.09 21.32
CA ALA A 60 -35.24 -3.70 20.33
C ALA A 60 -34.90 -3.37 18.85
N HIS A 61 -34.14 -2.29 18.61
CA HIS A 61 -33.72 -1.84 17.28
C HIS A 61 -32.20 -1.87 17.08
N CYS A 62 -31.47 -2.68 17.86
CA CYS A 62 -30.02 -2.78 17.73
C CYS A 62 -29.60 -3.36 16.37
N GLU A 63 -28.80 -2.58 15.63
CA GLU A 63 -28.00 -3.09 14.52
C GLU A 63 -26.83 -3.87 15.10
N ARG A 64 -26.87 -5.20 14.99
CA ARG A 64 -25.97 -6.07 15.76
C ARG A 64 -24.51 -6.06 15.29
N TYR A 65 -24.18 -5.44 14.17
CA TYR A 65 -22.82 -5.46 13.63
C TYR A 65 -22.38 -4.09 13.12
N TYR A 66 -21.15 -3.73 13.43
CA TYR A 66 -20.51 -2.47 13.03
C TYR A 66 -19.19 -2.75 12.33
N MET A 67 -18.88 -1.95 11.29
CA MET A 67 -17.59 -2.02 10.60
C MET A 67 -16.53 -1.18 11.30
N ALA A 68 -16.90 -0.03 11.86
CA ALA A 68 -16.00 0.87 12.58
C ALA A 68 -16.24 0.79 14.09
N GLU A 69 -15.15 0.83 14.85
CA GLU A 69 -15.17 0.91 16.31
C GLU A 69 -15.94 2.13 16.81
N THR A 70 -15.70 3.29 16.17
CA THR A 70 -16.36 4.54 16.51
C THR A 70 -17.88 4.44 16.44
N ASP A 71 -18.41 3.71 15.46
CA ASP A 71 -19.85 3.60 15.24
C ASP A 71 -20.49 2.73 16.33
N LEU A 72 -19.83 1.64 16.71
CA LEU A 72 -20.24 0.78 17.82
C LEU A 72 -20.23 1.53 19.16
N LEU A 73 -19.15 2.25 19.47
CA LEU A 73 -19.04 3.00 20.72
C LEU A 73 -20.06 4.13 20.81
N VAL A 74 -20.33 4.83 19.70
CA VAL A 74 -21.39 5.85 19.63
C VAL A 74 -22.77 5.22 19.86
N HIS A 75 -23.05 4.05 19.26
CA HIS A 75 -24.30 3.33 19.48
C HIS A 75 -24.48 2.92 20.95
N ILE A 76 -23.49 2.27 21.56
CA ILE A 76 -23.56 1.82 22.98
C ILE A 76 -23.81 3.02 23.90
N LYS A 77 -23.10 4.12 23.68
CA LYS A 77 -23.23 5.34 24.48
C LYS A 77 -24.61 5.98 24.37
N ASN A 78 -25.20 5.98 23.18
CA ASN A 78 -26.49 6.62 22.92
C ASN A 78 -27.67 5.76 23.39
N ASP A 79 -27.61 4.45 23.16
CA ASP A 79 -28.74 3.57 23.42
C ASP A 79 -28.83 3.12 24.88
N GLN A 80 -27.71 3.15 25.61
CA GLN A 80 -27.62 2.80 27.04
C GLN A 80 -28.32 1.46 27.39
N GLY A 81 -28.35 0.52 26.44
CA GLY A 81 -28.88 -0.82 26.66
C GLY A 81 -27.93 -1.66 27.52
N ASN A 82 -28.45 -2.60 28.29
CA ASN A 82 -27.62 -3.50 29.08
C ASN A 82 -26.92 -4.52 28.18
N TYR A 83 -25.73 -4.95 28.58
CA TYR A 83 -25.06 -6.06 27.92
C TYR A 83 -25.79 -7.39 28.16
N ILE A 84 -26.03 -8.13 27.08
CA ILE A 84 -26.68 -9.46 27.06
C ILE A 84 -25.83 -10.53 26.33
N GLY A 85 -24.55 -10.26 26.08
CA GLY A 85 -23.66 -11.17 25.37
C GLY A 85 -22.98 -12.21 26.28
N PRO A 86 -22.04 -13.00 25.72
CA PRO A 86 -21.28 -14.01 26.46
C PRO A 86 -20.53 -13.40 27.65
N GLN A 87 -20.49 -14.09 28.79
CA GLN A 87 -19.82 -13.56 29.97
C GLN A 87 -18.30 -13.82 29.92
N PRO A 88 -17.46 -12.88 30.40
CA PRO A 88 -16.02 -13.08 30.45
C PRO A 88 -15.70 -14.27 31.36
N GLY A 89 -15.25 -15.38 30.75
CA GLY A 89 -15.05 -16.68 31.41
C GLY A 89 -15.73 -17.85 30.69
N ASP A 90 -16.69 -17.57 29.79
CA ASP A 90 -17.24 -18.57 28.89
C ASP A 90 -16.33 -18.72 27.65
N GLU A 91 -15.15 -19.32 27.83
CA GLU A 91 -14.39 -19.84 26.68
C GLU A 91 -15.11 -21.07 26.12
N SER A 92 -16.06 -20.83 25.22
CA SER A 92 -16.54 -21.84 24.30
C SER A 92 -16.37 -21.36 22.87
N GLU A 93 -15.51 -22.07 22.16
CA GLU A 93 -15.29 -22.01 20.72
C GLU A 93 -16.62 -21.95 19.96
N SER A 94 -16.64 -21.13 18.91
CA SER A 94 -17.51 -21.21 17.72
C SER A 94 -18.70 -22.19 17.81
N ILE A 95 -19.90 -21.66 18.01
CA ILE A 95 -21.16 -22.40 17.93
C ILE A 95 -21.42 -22.80 16.47
N VAL A 96 -21.01 -24.03 16.11
CA VAL A 96 -21.70 -24.86 15.13
C VAL A 96 -22.63 -25.81 15.91
N LEU A 97 -23.89 -25.86 15.50
CA LEU A 97 -24.95 -26.62 16.17
C LEU A 97 -24.81 -28.16 16.05
N VAL A 98 -25.44 -28.85 17.01
CA VAL A 98 -25.85 -30.29 17.16
C VAL A 98 -24.87 -31.31 17.83
N PRO A 99 -25.33 -32.44 18.47
CA PRO A 99 -25.52 -32.55 19.93
C PRO A 99 -24.81 -33.74 20.66
N SER A 100 -24.68 -33.59 21.99
CA SER A 100 -24.62 -34.61 23.07
C SER A 100 -23.53 -35.72 23.08
N SER A 101 -22.61 -35.67 24.08
CA SER A 101 -22.58 -36.57 25.28
C SER A 101 -21.19 -36.72 25.97
N MET A 102 -21.20 -36.68 27.33
CA MET A 102 -20.24 -37.25 28.34
C MET A 102 -18.90 -36.50 28.60
N SER A 103 -18.70 -35.86 29.78
CA SER A 103 -18.09 -36.37 31.06
C SER A 103 -16.56 -36.61 30.95
N SER A 104 -15.63 -36.22 31.83
CA SER A 104 -15.61 -35.83 33.26
C SER A 104 -14.27 -35.13 33.64
N GLU A 105 -14.34 -34.30 34.68
CA GLU A 105 -13.41 -34.08 35.83
C GLU A 105 -11.88 -34.19 35.72
N LEU A 106 -11.14 -33.16 36.20
CA LEU A 106 -10.49 -33.09 37.53
C LEU A 106 -9.58 -31.84 37.66
N ALA A 107 -9.76 -31.08 38.73
CA ALA A 107 -8.79 -30.12 39.30
C ALA A 107 -7.96 -30.83 40.39
N PRO A 108 -7.12 -30.18 41.24
CA PRO A 108 -6.60 -28.81 41.27
C PRO A 108 -5.06 -28.78 41.54
N VAL A 109 -4.48 -27.62 41.85
CA VAL A 109 -3.68 -27.34 43.08
C VAL A 109 -3.00 -25.95 42.95
N THR A 110 -3.32 -25.07 43.90
CA THR A 110 -2.68 -23.78 44.18
C THR A 110 -1.43 -23.97 45.05
N PRO A 111 -0.53 -22.96 45.10
CA PRO A 111 -0.47 -22.18 46.34
C PRO A 111 -0.19 -20.66 46.20
N LYS A 112 -0.76 -19.94 47.19
CA LYS A 112 -0.37 -18.65 47.81
C LYS A 112 1.16 -18.45 47.91
N ALA A 113 1.75 -17.27 48.08
CA ALA A 113 1.38 -15.85 48.19
C ALA A 113 2.72 -15.08 48.31
N GLU A 114 2.79 -13.79 48.01
CA GLU A 114 3.28 -12.76 48.96
C GLU A 114 3.30 -11.37 48.32
N VAL A 115 2.92 -10.40 49.14
CA VAL A 115 2.83 -8.97 48.88
C VAL A 115 4.10 -8.34 49.44
N VAL A 116 4.78 -7.50 48.65
CA VAL A 116 5.72 -6.50 49.17
C VAL A 116 5.52 -5.19 48.41
N GLU A 117 5.31 -4.15 49.19
CA GLU A 117 5.14 -2.74 48.87
C GLU A 117 6.51 -2.05 49.06
N GLU A 118 6.97 -1.18 48.15
CA GLU A 118 7.60 0.12 48.48
C GLU A 118 8.27 0.86 47.30
N THR A 119 7.89 2.14 47.20
CA THR A 119 8.70 3.35 46.91
C THR A 119 9.18 3.71 45.50
N ALA A 120 8.79 4.94 45.12
CA ALA A 120 9.31 5.75 44.02
C ALA A 120 10.72 6.28 44.31
N PRO A 121 11.46 6.69 43.25
CA PRO A 121 11.80 8.12 43.22
C PRO A 121 11.76 8.77 41.83
N THR A 122 11.39 10.05 41.91
CA THR A 122 11.53 11.16 40.96
C THR A 122 12.95 11.29 40.39
N ASN A 123 13.07 11.62 39.10
CA ASN A 123 14.13 12.53 38.62
C ASN A 123 13.78 13.19 37.28
N SER A 124 13.90 14.52 37.29
CA SER A 124 13.91 15.42 36.13
C SER A 124 15.35 15.68 35.71
N ALA A 125 15.67 15.64 34.40
CA ALA A 125 16.67 16.50 33.75
C ALA A 125 16.78 16.23 32.23
N GLU A 126 16.32 17.21 31.45
CA GLU A 126 16.82 17.82 30.19
C GLU A 126 17.43 17.02 29.00
N PRO A 127 17.31 17.56 27.75
CA PRO A 127 17.41 16.79 26.51
C PRO A 127 18.79 16.89 25.83
N ASP A 128 19.45 15.75 25.64
CA ASP A 128 20.69 15.66 24.88
C ASP A 128 20.45 15.44 23.37
N THR A 129 21.01 16.38 22.61
CA THR A 129 21.56 16.34 21.24
C THR A 129 21.12 15.26 20.24
N LEU A 130 20.67 15.75 19.07
CA LEU A 130 20.19 14.98 17.92
C LEU A 130 21.29 14.26 17.12
N PRO A 131 21.15 12.95 16.84
CA PRO A 131 21.93 12.27 15.82
C PRO A 131 21.24 12.40 14.45
N ILE A 132 21.84 13.17 13.56
CA ILE A 132 21.47 13.24 12.14
C ILE A 132 22.15 12.06 11.42
N HIS A 133 21.37 11.05 11.03
CA HIS A 133 21.77 10.09 10.00
C HIS A 133 21.05 10.44 8.70
N VAL A 134 21.74 11.16 7.81
CA VAL A 134 21.33 11.28 6.40
C VAL A 134 21.80 10.02 5.68
N GLY A 135 20.91 9.06 5.53
CA GLY A 135 21.09 7.90 4.66
C GLY A 135 20.21 8.05 3.43
N ASP A 136 20.83 8.10 2.26
CA ASP A 136 20.18 8.10 0.95
C ASP A 136 19.19 6.93 0.83
N ASN A 137 17.91 7.23 0.64
CA ASN A 137 16.89 6.24 0.32
C ASN A 137 15.95 6.82 -0.73
N ALA A 138 15.65 5.99 -1.76
CA ALA A 138 14.63 6.04 -2.81
C ALA A 138 14.09 7.43 -3.28
N PRO A 139 13.84 7.62 -4.59
CA PRO A 139 13.26 8.87 -5.11
C PRO A 139 11.97 9.25 -4.34
N GLY A 140 12.01 10.32 -3.53
CA GLY A 140 10.86 10.80 -2.74
C GLY A 140 10.77 10.34 -1.28
N SER A 141 11.76 9.63 -0.73
CA SER A 141 11.76 9.25 0.69
C SER A 141 12.54 10.25 1.56
N HIS A 142 11.83 10.99 2.41
CA HIS A 142 12.44 11.74 3.51
C HIS A 142 12.27 10.92 4.79
N ALA A 143 13.37 10.41 5.36
CA ALA A 143 13.35 9.44 6.46
C ALA A 143 12.42 9.84 7.63
N TYR A 144 12.51 11.09 8.09
CA TYR A 144 11.61 11.62 9.13
C TYR A 144 10.14 11.71 8.70
N LEU A 145 9.84 12.14 7.47
CA LEU A 145 8.44 12.21 7.03
C LEU A 145 7.84 10.80 6.96
N SER A 146 8.62 9.83 6.48
CA SER A 146 8.22 8.43 6.45
C SER A 146 7.97 7.85 7.85
N SER A 147 8.76 8.23 8.87
CA SER A 147 8.57 7.75 10.25
C SER A 147 7.30 8.28 10.92
N ILE A 148 6.72 9.36 10.40
CA ILE A 148 5.42 9.91 10.85
C ILE A 148 4.27 9.62 9.87
N GLY A 149 4.46 8.67 8.95
CA GLY A 149 3.42 8.22 8.02
C GLY A 149 3.15 9.18 6.85
N LEU A 150 4.11 10.04 6.50
CA LEU A 150 4.04 10.96 5.37
C LEU A 150 5.03 10.58 4.26
N HIS A 151 4.54 10.61 3.03
CA HIS A 151 5.32 10.44 1.81
C HIS A 151 5.40 11.75 1.03
N TYR A 152 6.54 12.05 0.41
CA TYR A 152 6.69 13.23 -0.43
C TYR A 152 6.54 12.87 -1.91
N GLU A 153 5.46 13.34 -2.52
CA GLU A 153 5.19 13.22 -3.95
C GLU A 153 5.86 14.39 -4.69
N LYS A 154 7.03 14.11 -5.27
CA LYS A 154 7.90 15.12 -5.88
C LYS A 154 7.30 15.76 -7.14
N ALA A 155 6.52 15.04 -7.94
CA ALA A 155 6.03 15.58 -9.22
C ALA A 155 5.00 16.70 -9.02
N HIS A 156 4.31 16.69 -7.89
CA HIS A 156 3.25 17.65 -7.57
C HIS A 156 3.56 18.46 -6.30
N LEU A 157 4.77 18.30 -5.74
CA LEU A 157 5.27 19.03 -4.59
C LEU A 157 4.31 18.96 -3.40
N LEU A 158 3.84 17.76 -3.05
CA LEU A 158 2.83 17.57 -2.01
C LEU A 158 3.12 16.38 -1.11
N LEU A 159 2.49 16.37 0.07
CA LEU A 159 2.61 15.29 1.03
C LEU A 159 1.44 14.32 0.86
N ILE A 160 1.69 13.03 0.94
CA ILE A 160 0.66 11.99 0.94
C ILE A 160 0.70 11.30 2.30
N CYS A 161 -0.45 11.22 2.98
CA CYS A 161 -0.56 10.41 4.17
C CYS A 161 -0.65 8.93 3.79
N ALA A 162 0.35 8.13 4.17
CA ALA A 162 0.40 6.72 3.86
C ALA A 162 -0.68 5.90 4.59
N ALA A 163 -1.17 6.39 5.74
CA ALA A 163 -2.16 5.67 6.55
C ALA A 163 -3.58 5.76 5.98
N CYS A 164 -4.02 6.94 5.50
CA CYS A 164 -5.38 7.13 4.98
C CYS A 164 -5.45 7.49 3.50
N GLY A 165 -4.30 7.60 2.82
CA GLY A 165 -4.24 7.79 1.38
C GLY A 165 -4.83 9.11 0.91
N ILE A 166 -4.44 10.24 1.54
CA ILE A 166 -4.85 11.58 1.10
C ILE A 166 -3.66 12.50 0.86
N ALA A 167 -3.84 13.45 -0.05
CA ALA A 167 -2.91 14.52 -0.31
C ALA A 167 -3.08 15.67 0.70
N LEU A 168 -1.94 16.23 1.12
CA LEU A 168 -1.80 17.25 2.13
C LEU A 168 -0.80 18.30 1.63
N ASN A 169 -1.07 19.56 1.92
CA ASN A 169 -0.09 20.62 1.79
C ASN A 169 0.75 20.73 3.08
N THR A 170 1.74 21.62 3.08
CA THR A 170 2.65 21.85 4.21
C THR A 170 1.92 22.22 5.50
N GLU A 171 0.86 23.04 5.40
CA GLU A 171 0.14 23.58 6.55
C GLU A 171 -0.73 22.52 7.25
N HIS A 172 -1.28 21.58 6.48
CA HIS A 172 -2.21 20.58 7.00
C HIS A 172 -1.54 19.24 7.32
N GLY A 173 -0.33 18.96 6.81
CA GLY A 173 0.36 17.68 7.04
C GLY A 173 0.51 17.34 8.52
N LEU A 174 1.11 18.24 9.29
CA LEU A 174 1.37 18.03 10.72
C LEU A 174 0.09 17.91 11.56
N SER A 175 -0.87 18.80 11.33
CA SER A 175 -2.14 18.80 12.07
C SER A 175 -2.95 17.55 11.75
N HIS A 176 -2.99 17.15 10.47
CA HIS A 176 -3.66 15.93 10.03
C HIS A 176 -3.13 14.70 10.77
N VAL A 177 -1.81 14.46 10.74
CA VAL A 177 -1.23 13.27 11.37
C VAL A 177 -1.49 13.26 12.87
N ARG A 178 -1.33 14.41 13.55
CA ARG A 178 -1.61 14.51 15.00
C ARG A 178 -3.07 14.20 15.36
N THR A 179 -4.00 14.67 14.54
CA THR A 179 -5.43 14.54 14.81
C THR A 179 -5.94 13.13 14.48
N PHE A 180 -5.61 12.62 13.29
CA PHE A 180 -6.25 11.42 12.74
C PHE A 180 -5.43 10.15 12.91
N HIS A 181 -4.13 10.25 13.23
CA HIS A 181 -3.24 9.08 13.36
C HIS A 181 -2.46 9.10 14.68
N PRO A 182 -3.13 8.79 15.81
CA PRO A 182 -2.53 8.83 17.15
C PRO A 182 -1.24 8.01 17.28
N VAL A 183 -1.14 6.90 16.53
CA VAL A 183 0.02 5.99 16.51
C VAL A 183 1.34 6.71 16.18
N PHE A 184 1.30 7.78 15.37
CA PHE A 184 2.51 8.52 14.99
C PHE A 184 2.86 9.63 15.98
N ARG A 185 1.97 10.01 16.92
CA ARG A 185 2.19 11.14 17.85
C ARG A 185 3.53 11.11 18.60
N PRO A 186 4.02 9.96 19.10
CA PRO A 186 5.30 9.91 19.81
C PRO A 186 6.48 10.38 18.95
N ASN A 187 6.40 10.19 17.63
CA ASN A 187 7.46 10.52 16.69
C ASN A 187 7.35 11.94 16.10
N ILE A 188 6.30 12.69 16.47
CA ILE A 188 6.02 14.00 15.88
C ILE A 188 6.62 15.13 16.71
N THR A 189 7.71 15.69 16.22
CA THR A 189 8.27 16.96 16.71
C THR A 189 7.91 18.08 15.72
N LYS A 190 7.34 19.18 16.22
CA LYS A 190 6.90 20.30 15.36
C LYS A 190 8.08 20.90 14.59
N GLU A 191 9.20 21.05 15.29
CA GLU A 191 10.45 21.62 14.80
C GLU A 191 11.05 20.72 13.70
N TYR A 192 11.11 19.40 13.91
CA TYR A 192 11.59 18.47 12.87
C TYR A 192 10.67 18.39 11.67
N TYR A 193 9.36 18.50 11.87
CA TYR A 193 8.43 18.58 10.74
C TYR A 193 8.73 19.81 9.88
N TYR A 194 8.79 21.01 10.48
CA TYR A 194 9.04 22.23 9.71
C TYR A 194 10.43 22.26 9.09
N HIS A 195 11.43 21.67 9.74
CA HIS A 195 12.76 21.50 9.16
C HIS A 195 12.78 20.49 8.00
N ALA A 196 12.05 19.37 8.11
CA ALA A 196 11.96 18.37 7.06
C ALA A 196 11.25 18.91 5.82
N VAL A 197 10.20 19.73 5.99
CA VAL A 197 9.45 20.30 4.87
C VAL A 197 10.05 21.60 4.33
N SER A 198 10.93 22.30 5.05
CA SER A 198 11.49 23.58 4.57
C SER A 198 12.41 23.42 3.36
N GLY A 199 13.04 22.24 3.21
CA GLY A 199 13.86 21.88 2.05
C GLY A 199 13.06 21.24 0.90
N LEU A 200 11.77 20.99 1.10
CA LEU A 200 10.88 20.45 0.08
C LEU A 200 10.03 21.63 -0.38
N GLU A 201 10.12 22.01 -1.65
CA GLU A 201 9.41 23.16 -2.23
C GLU A 201 7.89 22.90 -2.35
N LEU A 202 7.25 22.49 -1.25
CA LEU A 202 5.87 22.03 -1.21
C LEU A 202 4.91 23.15 -1.62
N GLU A 203 3.93 22.77 -2.43
CA GLU A 203 2.84 23.65 -2.83
C GLU A 203 1.95 23.99 -1.64
N ARG A 204 1.52 25.25 -1.59
CA ARG A 204 0.63 25.73 -0.52
C ARG A 204 -0.81 25.28 -0.72
N ALA A 205 -1.18 24.92 -1.95
CA ALA A 205 -2.52 24.47 -2.29
C ALA A 205 -2.45 23.11 -2.99
N LEU A 206 -3.50 22.31 -2.82
CA LEU A 206 -3.64 21.08 -3.59
C LEU A 206 -3.84 21.41 -5.08
N PRO A 207 -3.34 20.57 -6.00
CA PRO A 207 -3.46 20.81 -7.42
C PRO A 207 -4.93 20.80 -7.86
N ASP A 208 -5.23 21.61 -8.88
CA ASP A 208 -6.53 21.57 -9.53
C ASP A 208 -6.74 20.22 -10.20
N ILE A 209 -7.77 19.51 -9.73
CA ILE A 209 -8.18 18.19 -10.21
C ILE A 209 -8.38 18.18 -11.72
N SER A 210 -8.87 19.28 -12.30
CA SER A 210 -9.12 19.40 -13.74
C SER A 210 -7.84 19.19 -14.57
N ARG A 211 -6.66 19.47 -13.98
CA ARG A 211 -5.34 19.30 -14.62
C ARG A 211 -4.76 17.90 -14.45
N MET A 212 -5.39 17.06 -13.63
CA MET A 212 -4.91 15.73 -13.26
C MET A 212 -5.52 14.60 -14.09
N HIS A 213 -6.55 14.89 -14.89
CA HIS A 213 -7.22 13.88 -15.70
C HIS A 213 -6.25 13.20 -16.69
N ASN A 214 -6.34 11.87 -16.75
CA ASN A 214 -5.54 11.01 -17.65
C ASN A 214 -4.02 11.15 -17.43
N LYS A 215 -3.60 11.50 -16.22
CA LYS A 215 -2.20 11.46 -15.80
C LYS A 215 -1.89 10.12 -15.15
N ALA A 216 -0.60 9.83 -14.97
CA ALA A 216 -0.17 8.70 -14.16
C ALA A 216 -0.74 8.83 -12.73
N PRO A 217 -1.10 7.71 -12.07
CA PRO A 217 -1.55 7.75 -10.68
C PRO A 217 -0.49 8.38 -9.77
N LEU A 218 -0.92 9.22 -8.83
CA LEU A 218 -0.05 9.73 -7.77
C LEU A 218 0.38 8.59 -6.86
N ALA A 219 1.67 8.54 -6.54
CA ALA A 219 2.21 7.53 -5.66
C ALA A 219 1.63 7.71 -4.24
N GLY A 220 1.32 6.60 -3.58
CA GLY A 220 0.76 6.59 -2.22
C GLY A 220 -0.74 6.88 -2.12
N LEU A 221 -1.40 7.37 -3.17
CA LEU A 221 -2.87 7.47 -3.19
C LEU A 221 -3.52 6.16 -3.66
N PRO A 222 -4.62 5.71 -3.02
CA PRO A 222 -5.38 4.56 -3.48
C PRO A 222 -5.89 4.75 -4.90
N VAL A 223 -5.69 3.75 -5.75
CA VAL A 223 -6.27 3.68 -7.09
C VAL A 223 -7.49 2.78 -7.02
N TYR A 224 -8.62 3.29 -7.47
CA TYR A 224 -9.87 2.55 -7.61
C TYR A 224 -10.10 2.23 -9.07
N ASP A 225 -10.55 1.02 -9.38
CA ASP A 225 -10.82 0.53 -10.74
C ASP A 225 -12.32 0.51 -11.08
N ASP A 226 -13.16 0.97 -10.15
CA ASP A 226 -14.62 1.02 -10.22
C ASP A 226 -15.17 2.44 -10.43
N GLY A 227 -14.33 3.38 -10.87
CA GLY A 227 -14.74 4.75 -11.14
C GLY A 227 -15.68 4.82 -12.34
N LEU A 228 -16.75 5.60 -12.24
CA LEU A 228 -17.72 5.86 -13.31
C LEU A 228 -17.43 7.25 -13.88
N ALA A 229 -17.13 7.34 -15.18
CA ALA A 229 -16.89 8.61 -15.86
C ALA A 229 -18.18 9.18 -16.47
N CYS A 230 -18.38 10.48 -16.30
CA CYS A 230 -19.45 11.19 -16.96
C CYS A 230 -19.09 11.40 -18.45
N PRO A 231 -19.98 11.09 -19.42
CA PRO A 231 -19.66 11.26 -20.83
C PRO A 231 -19.80 12.72 -21.34
N TRP A 232 -20.25 13.66 -20.50
CA TRP A 232 -20.45 15.07 -20.88
C TRP A 232 -19.52 16.06 -20.18
N CYS A 233 -18.84 15.65 -19.13
CA CYS A 233 -17.86 16.47 -18.43
C CYS A 233 -16.75 15.59 -17.83
N GLN A 234 -15.78 16.20 -17.16
CA GLN A 234 -14.63 15.47 -16.62
C GLN A 234 -14.89 14.83 -15.24
N LYS A 235 -16.11 14.96 -14.69
CA LYS A 235 -16.41 14.42 -13.35
C LYS A 235 -16.45 12.89 -13.35
N VAL A 236 -15.87 12.32 -12.31
CA VAL A 236 -15.86 10.89 -12.02
C VAL A 236 -16.51 10.66 -10.66
N PHE A 237 -17.23 9.55 -10.51
CA PHE A 237 -17.87 9.13 -9.27
C PHE A 237 -17.71 7.64 -9.06
N ARG A 238 -17.69 7.14 -7.82
CA ARG A 238 -17.57 5.69 -7.54
C ARG A 238 -18.91 4.96 -7.38
N THR A 239 -20.02 5.68 -7.35
CA THR A 239 -21.35 5.06 -7.19
C THR A 239 -22.30 5.55 -8.27
N THR A 240 -23.16 4.64 -8.73
CA THR A 240 -24.20 4.94 -9.74
C THR A 240 -25.17 6.00 -9.22
N GLY A 241 -25.54 5.96 -7.95
CA GLY A 241 -26.43 6.96 -7.33
C GLY A 241 -25.85 8.39 -7.38
N ALA A 242 -24.55 8.56 -7.11
CA ALA A 242 -23.90 9.86 -7.21
C ALA A 242 -23.81 10.34 -8.66
N MET A 243 -23.48 9.43 -9.59
CA MET A 243 -23.44 9.74 -11.03
C MET A 243 -24.81 10.14 -11.57
N ASP A 244 -25.87 9.43 -11.17
CA ASP A 244 -27.25 9.71 -11.58
C ASP A 244 -27.74 11.06 -11.05
N TYR A 245 -27.40 11.38 -9.80
CA TYR A 245 -27.68 12.68 -9.22
C TYR A 245 -26.94 13.79 -10.01
N HIS A 246 -25.65 13.61 -10.27
CA HIS A 246 -24.84 14.55 -11.04
C HIS A 246 -25.44 14.77 -12.43
N HIS A 247 -25.80 13.70 -13.15
CA HIS A 247 -26.40 13.80 -14.48
C HIS A 247 -27.69 14.62 -14.47
N ARG A 248 -28.59 14.35 -13.51
CA ARG A 248 -29.86 15.05 -13.37
C ARG A 248 -29.68 16.55 -13.11
N VAL A 249 -28.68 16.92 -12.30
CA VAL A 249 -28.45 18.31 -11.87
C VAL A 249 -27.64 19.09 -12.90
N GLU A 250 -26.50 18.56 -13.34
CA GLU A 250 -25.54 19.25 -14.21
C GLU A 250 -25.84 19.07 -15.71
N HIS A 251 -26.57 18.01 -16.06
CA HIS A 251 -26.87 17.65 -17.45
C HIS A 251 -28.36 17.39 -17.73
N PRO A 252 -29.30 18.26 -17.26
CA PRO A 252 -30.75 18.00 -17.30
C PRO A 252 -31.34 17.85 -18.71
N ARG A 253 -30.62 18.31 -19.75
CA ARG A 253 -31.05 18.26 -21.16
C ARG A 253 -30.33 17.20 -21.99
N LYS A 254 -29.43 16.41 -21.38
CA LYS A 254 -28.71 15.34 -22.07
C LYS A 254 -29.39 14.00 -21.80
N ILE A 255 -29.32 13.07 -22.75
CA ILE A 255 -29.90 11.73 -22.60
C ILE A 255 -29.05 10.95 -21.59
N LYS A 256 -29.63 10.49 -20.50
CA LYS A 256 -28.90 9.68 -19.50
C LYS A 256 -28.36 8.38 -20.13
N PRO A 257 -27.11 7.97 -19.87
CA PRO A 257 -26.57 6.73 -20.42
C PRO A 257 -27.23 5.54 -19.71
N THR A 258 -27.41 4.44 -20.42
CA THR A 258 -27.81 3.17 -19.80
C THR A 258 -26.64 2.52 -19.04
N GLN A 259 -25.41 2.81 -19.44
CA GLN A 259 -24.17 2.34 -18.83
C GLN A 259 -23.14 3.48 -18.84
N TYR A 260 -22.35 3.58 -17.77
CA TYR A 260 -21.25 4.53 -17.66
C TYR A 260 -19.92 3.83 -17.98
N GLU A 261 -18.96 4.58 -18.55
CA GLU A 261 -17.59 4.09 -18.75
C GLU A 261 -16.94 3.84 -17.38
N VAL A 262 -16.44 2.63 -17.16
CA VAL A 262 -15.65 2.27 -15.97
C VAL A 262 -14.20 2.67 -16.21
N VAL A 263 -13.62 3.43 -15.28
CA VAL A 263 -12.29 4.03 -15.37
C VAL A 263 -11.52 3.90 -14.06
N TYR A 264 -10.20 3.90 -14.15
CA TYR A 264 -9.34 4.05 -12.96
C TYR A 264 -9.42 5.48 -12.44
N THR A 265 -9.54 5.60 -11.11
CA THR A 265 -9.69 6.89 -10.45
C THR A 265 -8.94 6.98 -9.13
N GLN A 266 -8.52 8.20 -8.78
CA GLN A 266 -8.01 8.54 -7.45
C GLN A 266 -8.80 9.70 -6.86
N GLN A 267 -8.59 9.97 -5.57
CA GLN A 267 -9.16 11.08 -4.83
C GLN A 267 -8.04 11.82 -4.11
N LEU A 268 -8.03 13.17 -4.18
CA LEU A 268 -7.00 13.97 -3.52
C LEU A 268 -7.23 14.10 -2.01
N ASP A 269 -8.46 14.38 -1.56
CA ASP A 269 -8.77 14.52 -0.14
C ASP A 269 -10.18 13.98 0.19
N HIS A 270 -10.42 13.66 1.47
CA HIS A 270 -11.73 13.21 1.96
C HIS A 270 -12.71 14.35 2.30
N GLN A 271 -12.28 15.61 2.21
CA GLN A 271 -13.00 16.78 2.74
C GLN A 271 -13.58 17.66 1.63
N LYS A 272 -12.81 18.66 1.18
CA LYS A 272 -13.26 19.72 0.28
C LYS A 272 -13.27 19.25 -1.18
N HIS A 273 -12.49 18.23 -1.49
CA HIS A 273 -12.34 17.65 -2.80
C HIS A 273 -12.76 16.18 -2.78
N LYS A 274 -14.02 15.91 -2.40
CA LYS A 274 -14.71 14.63 -2.67
C LYS A 274 -14.80 14.27 -4.18
N SER A 275 -14.17 15.07 -5.04
CA SER A 275 -14.13 14.85 -6.47
C SER A 275 -13.04 13.83 -6.78
N TYR A 276 -13.47 12.76 -7.41
CA TYR A 276 -12.59 11.77 -8.01
C TYR A 276 -12.06 12.29 -9.35
N PHE A 277 -10.88 11.80 -9.74
CA PHE A 277 -10.30 12.10 -11.04
C PHE A 277 -9.73 10.86 -11.73
N ARG A 278 -9.98 10.81 -13.04
CA ARG A 278 -9.52 9.76 -13.93
C ARG A 278 -7.99 9.74 -13.99
N VAL A 279 -7.42 8.57 -13.80
CA VAL A 279 -5.99 8.32 -13.98
C VAL A 279 -5.77 7.25 -15.05
N CYS A 280 -4.57 7.21 -15.61
CA CYS A 280 -4.16 6.08 -16.43
C CYS A 280 -4.15 4.80 -15.58
N PRO A 281 -4.48 3.62 -16.17
CA PRO A 281 -4.31 2.35 -15.49
C PRO A 281 -2.88 2.26 -14.92
N PRO A 282 -2.71 1.84 -13.66
CA PRO A 282 -1.38 1.60 -13.14
C PRO A 282 -0.71 0.57 -14.06
N LEU A 283 0.55 0.83 -14.42
CA LEU A 283 1.34 -0.18 -15.13
C LEU A 283 1.23 -1.48 -14.32
N PRO A 284 1.04 -2.65 -14.98
CA PRO A 284 0.99 -3.93 -14.29
C PRO A 284 2.19 -3.99 -13.35
N ARG A 285 1.94 -3.95 -12.04
CA ARG A 285 3.01 -4.15 -11.07
C ARG A 285 3.56 -5.53 -11.40
N LEU A 286 4.85 -5.58 -11.75
CA LEU A 286 5.59 -6.84 -11.76
C LEU A 286 5.50 -7.36 -10.33
N THR A 287 4.49 -8.17 -10.05
CA THR A 287 4.34 -8.76 -8.73
C THR A 287 5.59 -9.60 -8.55
N ALA A 288 6.30 -9.42 -7.43
CA ALA A 288 7.50 -10.18 -7.12
C ALA A 288 7.26 -11.72 -7.12
N ASN A 289 5.99 -12.13 -7.20
CA ASN A 289 5.52 -13.51 -7.24
C ASN A 289 4.99 -13.96 -8.62
N ALA A 290 4.97 -13.10 -9.65
CA ALA A 290 4.91 -13.61 -11.01
C ALA A 290 6.22 -14.35 -11.25
N THR A 291 6.16 -15.69 -11.33
CA THR A 291 7.32 -16.52 -11.61
C THR A 291 8.06 -15.86 -12.77
N LYS A 292 9.32 -15.47 -12.55
CA LYS A 292 10.13 -14.61 -13.42
C LYS A 292 10.06 -14.97 -14.92
N THR A 293 9.73 -16.22 -15.22
CA THR A 293 9.44 -16.77 -16.54
C THR A 293 8.15 -16.21 -17.15
N LYS A 294 7.04 -16.13 -16.43
CA LYS A 294 5.73 -15.76 -16.99
C LYS A 294 5.68 -14.35 -17.57
N TRP A 295 6.33 -13.37 -16.94
CA TRP A 295 6.43 -12.02 -17.51
C TRP A 295 7.32 -11.98 -18.75
N LEU A 296 8.44 -12.71 -18.73
CA LEU A 296 9.31 -12.85 -19.91
C LEU A 296 8.54 -13.51 -21.05
N ASP A 297 7.79 -14.58 -20.77
CA ASP A 297 6.95 -15.28 -21.74
C ASP A 297 5.83 -14.36 -22.28
N GLU A 298 5.23 -13.52 -21.42
CA GLU A 298 4.21 -12.54 -21.83
C GLU A 298 4.79 -11.40 -22.67
N GLN A 299 6.00 -10.91 -22.34
CA GLN A 299 6.69 -9.92 -23.17
C GLN A 299 7.16 -10.52 -24.49
N GLU A 300 7.72 -11.73 -24.49
CA GLU A 300 8.11 -12.45 -25.69
C GLU A 300 6.90 -12.71 -26.59
N ALA A 301 5.77 -13.15 -26.02
CA ALA A 301 4.52 -13.33 -26.77
C ALA A 301 3.98 -12.01 -27.33
N PHE A 302 4.07 -10.92 -26.57
CA PHE A 302 3.65 -9.60 -27.02
C PHE A 302 4.54 -9.06 -28.15
N VAL A 303 5.86 -9.21 -28.02
CA VAL A 303 6.84 -8.82 -29.04
C VAL A 303 6.69 -9.70 -30.29
N ALA A 304 6.53 -11.01 -30.15
CA ALA A 304 6.26 -11.92 -31.26
C ALA A 304 4.98 -11.54 -32.01
N LYS A 305 3.93 -11.14 -31.27
CA LYS A 305 2.67 -10.64 -31.87
C LYS A 305 2.88 -9.31 -32.59
N ALA A 306 3.65 -8.38 -32.03
CA ALA A 306 3.98 -7.11 -32.68
C ALA A 306 4.77 -7.32 -33.98
N ILE A 307 5.76 -8.21 -33.96
CA ILE A 307 6.56 -8.62 -35.13
C ILE A 307 5.67 -9.31 -36.17
N ALA A 308 4.73 -10.17 -35.75
CA ALA A 308 3.83 -10.87 -36.67
C ALA A 308 2.82 -9.93 -37.36
N VAL A 309 2.36 -8.88 -36.67
CA VAL A 309 1.44 -7.88 -37.21
C VAL A 309 2.17 -6.88 -38.11
N ASN A 310 3.43 -6.59 -37.81
CA ASN A 310 4.27 -5.68 -38.58
C ASN A 310 5.59 -6.37 -38.95
N PRO A 311 5.58 -7.30 -39.93
CA PRO A 311 6.79 -7.97 -40.39
C PRO A 311 7.64 -6.97 -41.19
N HIS A 312 8.29 -6.05 -40.48
CA HIS A 312 9.18 -5.08 -41.08
C HIS A 312 10.38 -5.82 -41.68
N LYS A 313 10.54 -5.67 -43.00
CA LYS A 313 11.82 -5.90 -43.66
C LYS A 313 12.81 -4.90 -43.05
N PHE A 314 13.66 -5.38 -42.16
CA PHE A 314 14.83 -4.63 -41.70
C PHE A 314 15.67 -4.30 -42.94
N ASN A 315 15.52 -3.08 -43.45
CA ASN A 315 16.37 -2.59 -44.54
C ASN A 315 17.62 -1.89 -43.98
N ASP A 316 17.63 -1.53 -42.70
CA ASP A 316 18.76 -0.90 -42.03
C ASP A 316 18.96 -1.48 -40.61
N VAL A 317 20.16 -1.97 -40.33
CA VAL A 317 20.59 -2.54 -39.04
C VAL A 317 20.59 -1.48 -37.92
N ARG A 318 20.43 -0.20 -38.28
CA ARG A 318 20.34 0.95 -37.37
C ARG A 318 18.91 1.35 -37.02
N GLU A 319 17.90 0.68 -37.59
CA GLU A 319 16.52 0.93 -37.20
C GLU A 319 16.28 0.42 -35.78
N VAL A 320 16.08 1.39 -34.87
CA VAL A 320 15.70 1.15 -33.47
C VAL A 320 14.51 0.17 -33.44
N ASN A 321 14.74 -1.02 -32.88
CA ASN A 321 13.77 -2.10 -32.72
C ASN A 321 12.42 -1.55 -32.21
N ASP A 322 11.30 -2.03 -32.76
CA ASP A 322 9.95 -1.62 -32.35
C ASP A 322 9.70 -1.76 -30.84
N PHE A 323 10.37 -2.71 -30.18
CA PHE A 323 10.38 -2.81 -28.73
C PHE A 323 10.96 -1.55 -28.06
N LEU A 324 12.08 -1.03 -28.56
CA LEU A 324 12.71 0.20 -28.07
C LEU A 324 11.86 1.43 -28.40
N ARG A 325 11.21 1.47 -29.57
CA ARG A 325 10.26 2.55 -29.90
C ARG A 325 9.03 2.53 -28.99
N LEU A 326 8.47 1.34 -28.74
CA LEU A 326 7.28 1.15 -27.92
C LEU A 326 7.54 1.53 -26.46
N THR A 327 8.67 1.10 -25.91
CA THR A 327 9.11 1.48 -24.56
C THR A 327 9.59 2.92 -24.48
N LYS A 328 9.57 3.64 -25.61
CA LYS A 328 10.10 5.00 -25.77
C LYS A 328 11.53 5.11 -25.26
N TRP A 329 12.28 4.01 -25.29
CA TRP A 329 13.64 3.94 -24.78
C TRP A 329 14.52 5.06 -25.36
N PRO A 330 14.49 5.38 -26.68
CA PRO A 330 15.23 6.51 -27.23
C PRO A 330 14.88 7.86 -26.59
N GLU A 331 13.59 8.12 -26.30
CA GLU A 331 13.15 9.36 -25.65
C GLU A 331 13.70 9.45 -24.22
N TYR A 332 13.80 8.32 -23.52
CA TYR A 332 14.31 8.26 -22.15
C TYR A 332 15.84 8.35 -22.06
N ILE A 333 16.57 7.87 -23.08
CA ILE A 333 18.04 7.86 -23.05
C ILE A 333 18.70 9.03 -23.77
N GLN A 334 17.93 9.89 -24.46
CA GLN A 334 18.46 10.94 -25.34
C GLN A 334 19.40 11.93 -24.63
N ASP A 335 19.16 12.20 -23.34
CA ASP A 335 19.93 13.16 -22.55
C ASP A 335 21.16 12.53 -21.87
N TYR A 336 21.31 11.20 -21.98
CA TYR A 336 22.40 10.47 -21.35
C TYR A 336 23.54 10.26 -22.35
N SER A 337 24.77 10.55 -21.92
CA SER A 337 25.94 10.29 -22.75
C SER A 337 26.13 8.79 -23.00
N PRO A 338 26.72 8.38 -24.13
CA PRO A 338 27.01 6.97 -24.41
C PRO A 338 27.82 6.29 -23.30
N ALA A 339 28.71 7.03 -22.61
CA ALA A 339 29.48 6.50 -21.49
C ALA A 339 28.60 6.10 -20.30
N VAL A 340 27.58 6.90 -19.98
CA VAL A 340 26.62 6.60 -18.90
C VAL A 340 25.71 5.46 -19.28
N LEU A 341 25.24 5.43 -20.53
CA LEU A 341 24.44 4.32 -21.04
C LEU A 341 25.22 3.02 -21.05
N HIS A 342 26.51 3.06 -21.43
CA HIS A 342 27.40 1.90 -21.34
C HIS A 342 27.54 1.39 -19.91
N GLN A 343 27.52 2.24 -18.88
CA GLN A 343 27.54 1.78 -17.48
C GLN A 343 26.27 1.02 -17.09
N LEU A 344 25.11 1.32 -17.69
CA LEU A 344 23.85 0.62 -17.42
C LEU A 344 23.81 -0.80 -18.00
N VAL A 345 24.53 -1.03 -19.10
CA VAL A 345 24.65 -2.35 -19.76
C VAL A 345 25.99 -3.03 -19.48
N GLN A 346 26.91 -2.37 -18.78
CA GLN A 346 28.17 -2.98 -18.37
C GLN A 346 27.88 -4.11 -17.39
N LEU A 347 28.64 -5.19 -17.53
CA LEU A 347 28.62 -6.26 -16.54
C LEU A 347 28.92 -5.66 -15.17
N PRO A 348 28.12 -5.97 -14.14
CA PRO A 348 28.34 -5.42 -12.82
C PRO A 348 29.78 -5.68 -12.35
N THR A 349 30.49 -4.63 -11.96
CA THR A 349 31.79 -4.75 -11.30
C THR A 349 31.61 -5.37 -9.91
N ASN A 350 32.54 -6.24 -9.55
CA ASN A 350 32.51 -7.17 -8.40
C ASN A 350 31.71 -6.66 -7.19
N GLY A 351 30.63 -7.38 -6.83
CA GLY A 351 29.89 -7.22 -5.58
C GLY A 351 28.51 -6.55 -5.71
N THR A 352 28.17 -5.95 -6.84
CA THR A 352 26.79 -5.50 -7.11
C THR A 352 26.14 -6.44 -8.12
N LEU A 353 24.95 -6.97 -7.80
CA LEU A 353 24.13 -7.77 -8.73
C LEU A 353 24.81 -9.04 -9.29
N ASP A 354 25.59 -9.77 -8.48
CA ASP A 354 26.26 -11.02 -8.90
C ASP A 354 25.30 -12.06 -9.51
N TRP A 355 24.04 -12.10 -9.06
CA TRP A 355 23.02 -12.98 -9.62
C TRP A 355 22.65 -12.61 -11.06
N LEU A 356 22.65 -11.32 -11.41
CA LEU A 356 22.34 -10.83 -12.76
C LEU A 356 23.49 -11.16 -13.70
N LYS A 357 24.74 -10.96 -13.24
CA LYS A 357 25.94 -11.37 -13.99
C LYS A 357 25.88 -12.86 -14.34
N LYS A 358 25.63 -13.72 -13.36
CA LYS A 358 25.47 -15.18 -13.58
C LYS A 358 24.33 -15.50 -14.55
N ALA A 359 23.21 -14.79 -14.48
CA ALA A 359 22.07 -15.01 -15.38
C ALA A 359 22.35 -14.57 -16.82
N VAL A 360 23.02 -13.43 -17.02
CA VAL A 360 23.42 -12.95 -18.35
C VAL A 360 24.49 -13.88 -18.94
N GLU A 361 25.49 -14.28 -18.15
CA GLU A 361 26.49 -15.28 -18.56
C GLU A 361 25.82 -16.60 -18.93
N TYR A 362 24.87 -17.10 -18.12
CA TYR A 362 24.12 -18.31 -18.43
C TYR A 362 23.35 -18.20 -19.75
N LYS A 363 22.63 -17.09 -19.98
CA LYS A 363 21.87 -16.88 -21.22
C LYS A 363 22.81 -16.80 -22.42
N PHE A 364 23.91 -16.06 -22.31
CA PHE A 364 24.91 -15.92 -23.36
C PHE A 364 25.55 -17.28 -23.71
N LEU A 365 25.93 -18.08 -22.71
CA LEU A 365 26.46 -19.43 -22.93
C LEU A 365 25.43 -20.37 -23.56
N ASN A 366 24.17 -20.29 -23.13
CA ASN A 366 23.08 -21.08 -23.71
C ASN A 366 22.75 -20.68 -25.17
N ASP A 367 22.93 -19.39 -25.51
CA ASP A 367 22.78 -18.93 -26.88
C ASP A 367 23.97 -19.36 -27.75
N LEU A 368 25.19 -19.45 -27.18
CA LEU A 368 26.35 -20.02 -27.85
C LEU A 368 26.17 -21.51 -28.16
N THR A 369 25.59 -22.29 -27.25
CA THR A 369 25.27 -23.70 -27.54
C THR A 369 24.26 -23.83 -28.68
N LEU A 370 23.31 -22.89 -28.77
CA LEU A 370 22.38 -22.83 -29.91
C LEU A 370 23.11 -22.60 -31.24
N ILE A 371 24.17 -21.79 -31.25
CA ILE A 371 25.00 -21.54 -32.44
C ILE A 371 25.76 -22.81 -32.83
N GLU A 372 26.31 -23.56 -31.88
CA GLU A 372 27.02 -24.83 -32.15
C GLU A 372 26.09 -25.90 -32.74
N GLU A 373 24.83 -25.92 -32.30
CA GLU A 373 23.80 -26.82 -32.81
C GLU A 373 23.16 -26.33 -34.12
N THR A 374 23.38 -25.07 -34.50
CA THR A 374 22.79 -24.48 -35.70
C THR A 374 23.51 -25.02 -36.95
N PRO A 375 22.77 -25.60 -37.92
CA PRO A 375 23.37 -26.11 -39.16
C PRO A 375 24.21 -25.06 -39.89
N LEU A 376 25.37 -25.49 -40.41
CA LEU A 376 26.36 -24.62 -41.07
C LEU A 376 25.75 -23.71 -42.15
N LEU A 377 24.76 -24.20 -42.91
CA LEU A 377 24.06 -23.44 -43.94
C LEU A 377 23.26 -22.25 -43.36
N ILE A 378 22.65 -22.41 -42.19
CA ILE A 378 21.93 -21.34 -41.50
C ILE A 378 22.93 -20.32 -40.95
N LEU A 379 24.06 -20.77 -40.39
CA LEU A 379 25.13 -19.87 -39.94
C LEU A 379 25.76 -19.08 -41.10
N GLN A 380 25.93 -19.71 -42.28
CA GLN A 380 26.40 -19.04 -43.49
C GLN A 380 25.40 -18.00 -43.99
N ARG A 381 24.10 -18.28 -43.90
CA ARG A 381 23.03 -17.36 -44.25
C ARG A 381 22.93 -16.18 -43.27
N LEU A 382 23.12 -16.41 -41.98
CA LEU A 382 23.16 -15.36 -40.95
C LEU A 382 24.42 -14.47 -41.10
N ASN A 383 25.53 -15.03 -41.58
CA ASN A 383 26.78 -14.31 -41.81
C ASN A 383 26.89 -13.64 -43.19
N THR A 384 25.88 -13.75 -44.06
CA THR A 384 25.87 -13.07 -45.36
C THR A 384 25.10 -11.75 -45.27
N SER A 385 25.69 -10.66 -45.76
CA SER A 385 25.12 -9.30 -45.72
C SER A 385 23.87 -9.12 -46.60
N ASP A 386 23.52 -10.14 -47.39
CA ASP A 386 22.43 -10.13 -48.37
C ASP A 386 21.51 -11.33 -48.11
N PRO A 387 20.41 -11.18 -47.34
CA PRO A 387 19.54 -12.28 -46.93
C PRO A 387 18.80 -12.96 -48.08
N ALA A 388 18.88 -12.41 -49.31
CA ALA A 388 18.30 -12.97 -50.52
C ALA A 388 19.23 -13.92 -51.29
N LYS A 389 20.52 -14.04 -50.91
CA LYS A 389 21.52 -14.85 -51.63
C LYS A 389 22.01 -16.11 -50.90
N GLY A 390 21.47 -16.40 -49.71
CA GLY A 390 21.87 -17.52 -48.86
C GLY A 390 20.83 -18.63 -48.72
#